data_AF-A0A7W5AN53-F1
#
_entry.id   AF-A0A7W5AN53-F1
#
_cell.length_a   1.000
_cell.length_b   1.000
_cell.length_c   1.000
_cell.angle_alpha   90.00
_cell.angle_beta   90.00
_cell.angle_gamma   90.00
#
_symmetry.space_group_name_H-M   'P 1'
#
loop_
_entity.id
_entity.type
_entity.pdbx_description
1 polymer ?
#
loop_
_entity_poly.entity_id
_entity_poly.type
_entity_poly.pdbx_seq_one_letter_code
_entity_poly.pdbx_strand_id
1 'polypeptide(L)'
;MTGAISGAFTDAATRRWFAGLALLFGLTALAGFQLGPNRHRIEHDLATRSQAALTMAGHTGVRVSFSGRDATVVTGSQGQADHAREVLATVAGVRAVRTEVVAAAVPIEPAFLLVAVDGRAHLSGRVAAAATRTALHDAAAGTFGTVDDRITVAARVSADPMLDRLPALVRALPPDASMRFGHGTLTLTGTARDETARTALTTMARDTGAIVLDRLTVADPQDRLDVLPALTFPAGGAELSGGSRAVLGRVATVLAANPSARLRIEGHTDAAGARDANLALSLERAGAVREALYGYGIAAGRLTVAGYGETRPAAPDDTPAHRAENRRVELRAESPWSG
;
A
#
# COMPACT_ATOMS: atom_id res chain seq x y z
N MET A 1 -60.69 -23.84 -51.17
CA MET A 1 -61.55 -22.93 -50.39
C MET A 1 -60.65 -22.20 -49.41
N THR A 2 -60.19 -20.98 -49.73
CA THR A 2 -60.73 -19.72 -49.13
C THR A 2 -60.89 -19.85 -47.62
N GLY A 3 -60.13 -19.23 -46.72
CA GLY A 3 -59.45 -17.95 -46.71
C GLY A 3 -59.77 -17.32 -45.34
N ALA A 4 -58.75 -17.00 -44.54
CA ALA A 4 -58.82 -16.20 -43.30
C ALA A 4 -57.34 -15.89 -42.96
N ILE A 5 -56.91 -14.72 -42.48
CA ILE A 5 -57.46 -13.86 -41.45
C ILE A 5 -56.88 -12.45 -41.70
N SER A 6 -57.70 -11.40 -41.73
CA SER A 6 -57.19 -10.06 -41.41
C SER A 6 -58.35 -9.19 -40.94
N GLY A 7 -58.44 -9.04 -39.61
CA GLY A 7 -59.32 -8.09 -38.97
C GLY A 7 -58.67 -6.71 -38.99
N ALA A 8 -59.39 -5.72 -39.52
CA ALA A 8 -59.06 -4.31 -39.36
C ALA A 8 -60.36 -3.53 -39.17
N PHE A 9 -60.88 -3.52 -37.93
CA PHE A 9 -61.80 -2.46 -37.50
C PHE A 9 -61.00 -1.17 -37.45
N THR A 10 -61.24 -0.35 -38.46
CA THR A 10 -60.69 0.98 -38.68
C THR A 10 -61.48 1.97 -37.84
N ASP A 11 -60.96 2.30 -36.66
CA ASP A 11 -61.54 3.34 -35.82
C ASP A 11 -61.10 4.73 -36.31
N ALA A 12 -62.08 5.58 -36.60
CA ALA A 12 -61.93 6.94 -37.15
C ALA A 12 -61.14 7.90 -36.23
N ALA A 13 -60.78 7.47 -35.02
CA ALA A 13 -59.93 8.19 -34.07
C ALA A 13 -58.46 8.29 -34.50
N THR A 14 -57.92 7.35 -35.28
CA THR A 14 -56.50 7.37 -35.70
C THR A 14 -56.22 8.34 -36.85
N ARG A 15 -57.19 8.57 -37.76
CA ARG A 15 -56.99 9.45 -38.93
C ARG A 15 -56.88 10.94 -38.59
N ARG A 16 -57.48 11.39 -37.48
CA ARG A 16 -57.36 12.77 -36.98
C ARG A 16 -56.05 13.02 -36.24
N TRP A 17 -55.50 12.01 -35.58
CA TRP A 17 -54.19 12.09 -34.92
C TRP A 17 -53.05 12.16 -35.94
N PHE A 18 -53.09 11.37 -37.02
CA PHE A 18 -52.05 11.41 -38.06
C PHE A 18 -52.07 12.70 -38.89
N ALA A 19 -53.25 13.30 -39.15
CA ALA A 19 -53.32 14.60 -39.84
C ALA A 19 -52.77 15.76 -38.99
N GLY A 20 -52.97 15.74 -37.66
CA GLY A 20 -52.41 16.72 -36.73
C GLY A 20 -50.90 16.58 -36.54
N LEU A 21 -50.38 15.35 -36.44
CA LEU A 21 -48.94 15.08 -36.33
C LEU A 21 -48.17 15.34 -37.63
N ALA A 22 -48.76 15.09 -38.79
CA ALA A 22 -48.14 15.42 -40.08
C ALA A 22 -48.06 16.94 -40.34
N LEU A 23 -49.01 17.72 -39.82
CA LEU A 23 -48.96 19.19 -39.89
C LEU A 23 -47.96 19.77 -38.86
N LEU A 24 -47.79 19.13 -37.69
CA LEU A 24 -46.83 19.52 -36.66
C LEU A 24 -45.38 19.12 -37.01
N PHE A 25 -45.16 17.93 -37.58
CA PHE A 25 -43.87 17.53 -38.16
C PHE A 25 -43.58 18.28 -39.47
N GLY A 26 -44.60 18.57 -40.28
CA GLY A 26 -44.49 19.43 -41.45
C GLY A 26 -44.09 20.86 -41.08
N LEU A 27 -44.66 21.46 -40.03
CA LEU A 27 -44.30 22.81 -39.55
C LEU A 27 -42.97 22.86 -38.80
N THR A 28 -42.60 21.82 -38.05
CA THR A 28 -41.28 21.74 -37.39
C THR A 28 -40.16 21.38 -38.37
N ALA A 29 -40.42 20.58 -39.41
CA ALA A 29 -39.47 20.33 -40.50
C ALA A 29 -39.38 21.51 -41.49
N LEU A 30 -40.48 22.23 -41.77
CA LEU A 30 -40.46 23.43 -42.62
C LEU A 30 -39.85 24.65 -41.89
N ALA A 31 -40.03 24.75 -40.57
CA ALA A 31 -39.27 25.69 -39.73
C ALA A 31 -37.79 25.26 -39.58
N GLY A 32 -37.49 23.95 -39.55
CA GLY A 32 -36.12 23.45 -39.55
C GLY A 32 -35.38 23.67 -40.88
N PHE A 33 -36.07 23.55 -42.02
CA PHE A 33 -35.48 23.61 -43.35
C PHE A 33 -35.36 25.05 -43.90
N GLN A 34 -36.18 26.00 -43.44
CA GLN A 34 -36.08 27.43 -43.83
C GLN A 34 -35.22 28.28 -42.88
N LEU A 35 -34.83 27.78 -41.69
CA LEU A 35 -34.07 28.54 -40.67
C LEU A 35 -32.72 27.94 -40.27
N GLY A 36 -32.36 26.74 -40.75
CA GLY A 36 -31.15 26.01 -40.37
C GLY A 36 -29.81 26.74 -40.62
N PRO A 37 -29.54 27.35 -41.78
CA PRO A 37 -28.21 27.86 -42.09
C PRO A 37 -27.80 29.09 -41.27
N ASN A 38 -28.76 29.98 -40.95
CA ASN A 38 -28.48 31.25 -40.29
C ASN A 38 -28.50 31.16 -38.77
N ARG A 39 -29.34 30.29 -38.18
CA ARG A 39 -29.35 30.07 -36.72
C ARG A 39 -28.02 29.51 -36.23
N HIS A 40 -27.51 28.49 -36.91
CA HIS A 40 -26.20 27.91 -36.57
C HIS A 40 -25.06 28.91 -36.72
N ARG A 41 -25.11 29.82 -37.70
CA ARG A 41 -24.07 30.87 -37.85
C ARG A 41 -24.10 31.89 -36.71
N ILE A 42 -25.28 32.34 -36.30
CA ILE A 42 -25.43 33.33 -35.22
C ILE A 42 -25.05 32.72 -33.86
N GLU A 43 -25.54 31.52 -33.57
CA GLU A 43 -25.24 30.83 -32.32
C GLU A 43 -23.75 30.48 -32.22
N HIS A 44 -23.12 30.04 -33.32
CA HIS A 44 -21.70 29.72 -33.36
C HIS A 44 -20.81 30.97 -33.23
N ASP A 45 -21.16 32.07 -33.90
CA ASP A 45 -20.46 33.34 -33.76
C ASP A 45 -20.59 33.90 -32.33
N LEU A 46 -21.79 33.89 -31.76
CA LEU A 46 -22.04 34.32 -30.38
C LEU A 46 -21.29 33.43 -29.39
N ALA A 47 -21.32 32.11 -29.56
CA ALA A 47 -20.57 31.18 -28.72
C ALA A 47 -19.07 31.47 -28.79
N THR A 48 -18.52 31.69 -29.98
CA THR A 48 -17.08 31.96 -30.18
C THR A 48 -16.67 33.27 -29.50
N ARG A 49 -17.40 34.36 -29.74
CA ARG A 49 -17.10 35.68 -29.14
C ARG A 49 -17.30 35.68 -27.64
N SER A 50 -18.33 34.99 -27.15
CA SER A 50 -18.61 34.84 -25.72
C SER A 50 -17.55 34.01 -25.02
N GLN A 51 -17.09 32.92 -25.63
CA GLN A 51 -16.00 32.11 -25.08
C GLN A 51 -14.69 32.90 -25.03
N ALA A 52 -14.40 33.72 -26.05
CA ALA A 52 -13.23 34.59 -26.07
C ALA A 52 -13.31 35.66 -24.95
N ALA A 53 -14.46 36.31 -24.78
CA ALA A 53 -14.67 37.30 -23.71
C ALA A 53 -14.51 36.69 -22.31
N LEU A 54 -15.09 35.51 -22.08
CA LEU A 54 -14.93 34.77 -20.82
C LEU A 54 -13.47 34.38 -20.56
N THR A 55 -12.76 33.93 -21.60
CA THR A 55 -11.34 33.57 -21.50
C THR A 55 -10.48 34.80 -21.14
N MET A 56 -10.73 35.94 -21.77
CA MET A 56 -10.06 37.20 -21.45
C MET A 56 -10.34 37.67 -20.02
N ALA A 57 -11.55 37.41 -19.50
CA ALA A 57 -11.93 37.70 -18.12
C ALA A 57 -11.39 36.67 -17.09
N GLY A 58 -10.58 35.70 -17.51
CA GLY A 58 -9.96 34.69 -16.64
C GLY A 58 -10.82 33.45 -16.38
N HIS A 59 -11.95 33.29 -17.08
CA HIS A 59 -12.83 32.13 -16.97
C HIS A 59 -12.50 31.05 -18.03
N THR A 60 -11.41 30.31 -17.83
CA THR A 60 -10.87 29.33 -18.81
C THR A 60 -11.55 27.95 -18.80
N GLY A 61 -12.34 27.63 -17.78
CA GLY A 61 -13.04 26.34 -17.62
C GLY A 61 -14.56 26.40 -17.74
N VAL A 62 -15.10 27.57 -18.10
CA VAL A 62 -16.54 27.83 -18.15
C VAL A 62 -17.06 27.55 -19.55
N ARG A 63 -18.14 26.76 -19.65
CA ARG A 63 -18.82 26.46 -20.91
C ARG A 63 -20.05 27.35 -21.05
N VAL A 64 -20.15 28.02 -22.19
CA VAL A 64 -21.33 28.79 -22.60
C VAL A 64 -22.02 28.10 -23.77
N SER A 65 -23.34 28.01 -23.71
CA SER A 65 -24.19 27.54 -24.79
C SER A 65 -25.21 28.61 -25.16
N PHE A 66 -25.71 28.56 -26.40
CA PHE A 66 -26.67 29.53 -26.92
C PHE A 66 -27.92 28.84 -27.44
N SER A 67 -29.07 29.45 -27.18
CA SER A 67 -30.32 29.18 -27.90
C SER A 67 -30.78 30.50 -28.52
N GLY A 68 -30.59 30.64 -29.83
CA GLY A 68 -30.70 31.94 -30.50
C GLY A 68 -29.69 32.96 -29.96
N ARG A 69 -30.19 33.97 -29.22
CA ARG A 69 -29.38 35.06 -28.63
C ARG A 69 -29.26 34.97 -27.11
N ASP A 70 -29.82 33.93 -26.51
CA ASP A 70 -29.82 33.74 -25.06
C ASP A 70 -28.71 32.77 -24.67
N ALA A 71 -27.80 33.23 -23.82
CA ALA A 71 -26.67 32.48 -23.32
C ALA A 71 -27.07 31.69 -22.07
N THR A 72 -26.65 30.44 -21.97
CA THR A 72 -26.63 29.68 -20.72
C THR A 72 -25.18 29.38 -20.36
N VAL A 73 -24.77 29.77 -19.15
CA VAL A 73 -23.41 29.58 -18.65
C VAL A 73 -23.43 28.73 -17.39
N VAL A 74 -22.63 27.67 -17.38
CA VAL A 74 -22.50 26.76 -16.24
C VAL A 74 -21.21 27.08 -15.49
N THR A 75 -21.31 27.36 -14.19
CA THR A 75 -20.17 27.82 -13.36
C THR A 75 -20.09 27.06 -12.05
N GLY A 76 -18.93 27.11 -11.39
CA GLY A 76 -18.65 26.36 -10.16
C GLY A 76 -19.04 27.06 -8.85
N SER A 77 -19.35 28.36 -8.90
CA SER A 77 -19.69 29.17 -7.72
C SER A 77 -20.56 30.36 -8.10
N GLN A 78 -21.29 30.92 -7.12
CA GLN A 78 -22.15 32.08 -7.34
C GLN A 78 -21.35 33.32 -7.78
N GLY A 79 -20.20 33.60 -7.16
CA GLY A 79 -19.36 34.74 -7.56
C GLY A 79 -18.81 34.64 -9.00
N GLN A 80 -18.50 33.43 -9.47
CA GLN A 80 -18.13 33.20 -10.87
C GLN A 80 -19.33 33.35 -11.81
N ALA A 81 -20.53 32.92 -11.40
CA ALA A 81 -21.74 33.10 -12.17
C ALA A 81 -22.07 34.58 -12.38
N ASP A 82 -21.94 35.38 -11.33
CA ASP A 82 -22.27 36.81 -11.36
C ASP A 82 -21.29 37.56 -12.27
N HIS A 83 -19.98 37.31 -12.13
CA HIS A 83 -18.97 37.92 -13.00
C HIS A 83 -19.08 37.44 -14.46
N ALA A 84 -19.32 36.14 -14.69
CA ALA A 84 -19.52 35.62 -16.04
C ALA A 84 -20.78 36.21 -16.71
N ARG A 85 -21.86 36.43 -15.94
CA ARG A 85 -23.06 37.11 -16.44
C ARG A 85 -22.75 38.54 -16.88
N GLU A 86 -22.00 39.28 -16.07
CA GLU A 86 -21.60 40.66 -16.39
C GLU A 86 -20.79 40.71 -17.69
N VAL A 87 -19.76 39.87 -17.80
CA VAL A 87 -18.94 39.77 -19.02
C VAL A 87 -19.78 39.44 -20.25
N LEU A 88 -20.65 38.44 -20.17
CA LEU A 88 -21.49 38.02 -21.30
C LEU A 88 -22.54 39.06 -21.69
N ALA A 89 -23.03 39.87 -20.73
CA ALA A 89 -23.96 40.95 -21.02
C ALA A 89 -23.34 42.07 -21.88
N THR A 90 -22.01 42.20 -21.87
CA THR A 90 -21.28 43.18 -22.72
C THR A 90 -21.06 42.69 -24.15
N VAL A 91 -21.27 41.40 -24.44
CA VAL A 91 -21.01 40.83 -25.77
C VAL A 91 -22.13 41.24 -26.73
N ALA A 92 -21.76 42.03 -27.75
CA ALA A 92 -22.70 42.52 -28.75
C ALA A 92 -23.45 41.37 -29.44
N GLY A 93 -24.78 41.36 -29.30
CA GLY A 93 -25.65 40.33 -29.86
C GLY A 93 -26.18 39.33 -28.83
N VAL A 94 -25.66 39.28 -27.61
CA VAL A 94 -26.28 38.54 -26.50
C VAL A 94 -27.51 39.32 -26.01
N ARG A 95 -28.62 38.62 -25.72
CA ARG A 95 -29.89 39.23 -25.26
C ARG A 95 -30.17 38.96 -23.79
N ALA A 96 -29.99 37.71 -23.37
CA ALA A 96 -30.20 37.30 -21.99
C ALA A 96 -29.12 36.30 -21.60
N VAL A 97 -28.75 36.30 -20.32
CA VAL A 97 -27.78 35.35 -19.76
C VAL A 97 -28.42 34.62 -18.59
N ARG A 98 -28.54 33.31 -18.72
CA ARG A 98 -28.92 32.39 -17.65
C ARG A 98 -27.66 31.75 -17.08
N THR A 99 -27.56 31.77 -15.76
CA THR A 99 -26.45 31.15 -15.03
C THR A 99 -26.95 29.91 -14.32
N GLU A 100 -26.25 28.81 -14.47
CA GLU A 100 -26.47 27.60 -13.69
C GLU A 100 -25.23 27.35 -12.85
N VAL A 101 -25.40 27.40 -11.53
CA VAL A 101 -24.33 27.12 -10.58
C VAL A 101 -24.40 25.65 -10.24
N VAL A 102 -23.40 24.90 -10.68
CA VAL A 102 -23.20 23.51 -10.27
C VAL A 102 -22.06 23.53 -9.28
N ALA A 103 -22.35 23.21 -8.02
CA ALA A 103 -21.31 23.14 -6.99
C ALA A 103 -20.17 22.22 -7.47
N ALA A 104 -18.95 22.72 -7.42
CA ALA A 104 -17.77 21.90 -7.70
C ALA A 104 -17.81 20.68 -6.77
N ALA A 105 -17.72 19.47 -7.35
CA ALA A 105 -17.73 18.25 -6.55
C ALA A 105 -16.53 18.27 -5.60
N VAL A 106 -16.76 18.11 -4.30
CA VAL A 106 -15.70 18.04 -3.29
C VAL A 106 -14.76 16.88 -3.65
N PRO A 107 -13.45 17.14 -3.75
CA PRO A 107 -12.48 16.07 -3.98
C PRO A 107 -12.57 15.01 -2.88
N ILE A 108 -12.50 13.75 -3.27
CA ILE A 108 -12.48 12.61 -2.34
C ILE A 108 -11.02 12.36 -1.97
N GLU A 109 -10.72 12.27 -0.67
CA GLU A 109 -9.37 11.89 -0.25
C GLU A 109 -9.04 10.45 -0.68
N PRO A 110 -7.82 10.19 -1.14
CA PRO A 110 -7.38 8.84 -1.41
C PRO A 110 -7.37 8.00 -0.13
N ALA A 111 -7.82 6.76 -0.27
CA ALA A 111 -7.73 5.74 0.77
C ALA A 111 -7.25 4.45 0.13
N PHE A 112 -6.32 3.78 0.80
CA PHE A 112 -5.70 2.56 0.33
C PHE A 112 -5.53 1.58 1.49
N LEU A 113 -5.82 0.32 1.24
CA LEU A 113 -5.59 -0.78 2.17
C LEU A 113 -4.92 -1.92 1.42
N LEU A 114 -3.79 -2.36 1.95
CA LEU A 114 -3.11 -3.60 1.61
C LEU A 114 -3.12 -4.50 2.82
N VAL A 115 -3.55 -5.74 2.62
CA VAL A 115 -3.45 -6.81 3.62
C VAL A 115 -2.79 -8.01 2.94
N ALA A 116 -1.65 -8.45 3.47
CA ALA A 116 -0.98 -9.66 3.01
C ALA A 116 -1.21 -10.81 4.00
N VAL A 117 -1.68 -11.95 3.49
CA VAL A 117 -1.90 -13.19 4.26
C VAL A 117 -1.53 -14.36 3.37
N ASP A 118 -0.73 -15.30 3.88
CA ASP A 118 -0.38 -16.57 3.21
C ASP A 118 0.12 -16.41 1.76
N GLY A 119 0.96 -15.40 1.49
CA GLY A 119 1.47 -15.15 0.13
C GLY A 119 0.40 -14.69 -0.85
N ARG A 120 -0.63 -14.01 -0.35
CA ARG A 120 -1.65 -13.33 -1.15
C ARG A 120 -1.85 -11.91 -0.63
N ALA A 121 -1.85 -10.94 -1.53
CA ALA A 121 -2.15 -9.55 -1.21
C ALA A 121 -3.57 -9.18 -1.64
N HIS A 122 -4.34 -8.60 -0.72
CA HIS A 122 -5.62 -7.96 -1.03
C HIS A 122 -5.42 -6.45 -1.06
N LEU A 123 -5.65 -5.85 -2.22
CA LEU A 123 -5.59 -4.41 -2.41
C LEU A 123 -7.01 -3.85 -2.54
N SER A 124 -7.32 -2.79 -1.80
CA SER A 124 -8.58 -2.08 -1.94
C SER A 124 -8.39 -0.59 -1.71
N GLY A 125 -9.25 0.22 -2.33
CA GLY A 125 -9.17 1.66 -2.16
C GLY A 125 -9.57 2.45 -3.40
N ARG A 126 -9.20 3.73 -3.38
CA ARG A 126 -9.45 4.68 -4.46
C ARG A 126 -8.18 5.47 -4.77
N VAL A 127 -7.85 5.58 -6.05
CA VAL A 127 -6.71 6.38 -6.54
C VAL A 127 -7.14 7.30 -7.67
N ALA A 128 -6.39 8.38 -7.88
CA ALA A 128 -6.68 9.37 -8.92
C ALA A 128 -6.33 8.88 -10.33
N ALA A 129 -5.30 8.05 -10.48
CA ALA A 129 -4.74 7.64 -11.76
C ALA A 129 -4.58 6.12 -11.90
N ALA A 130 -4.78 5.61 -13.12
CA ALA A 130 -4.56 4.20 -13.44
C ALA A 130 -3.09 3.78 -13.27
N ALA A 131 -2.15 4.67 -13.59
CA ALA A 131 -0.71 4.40 -13.42
C ALA A 131 -0.35 4.09 -11.96
N THR A 132 -0.89 4.85 -10.99
CA THR A 132 -0.69 4.61 -9.55
C THR A 132 -1.25 3.25 -9.13
N ARG A 133 -2.44 2.88 -9.64
CA ARG A 133 -3.01 1.54 -9.41
C ARG A 133 -2.08 0.44 -9.91
N THR A 134 -1.63 0.54 -11.15
CA THR A 134 -0.72 -0.44 -11.77
C THR A 134 0.58 -0.57 -10.96
N ALA A 135 1.20 0.55 -10.58
CA ALA A 135 2.43 0.53 -9.79
C ALA A 135 2.26 -0.14 -8.41
N LEU A 136 1.11 0.06 -7.75
CA LEU A 136 0.77 -0.60 -6.50
C LEU A 136 0.52 -2.10 -6.68
N HIS A 137 -0.20 -2.48 -7.74
CA HIS A 137 -0.44 -3.87 -8.10
C HIS A 137 0.89 -4.61 -8.35
N ASP A 138 1.75 -4.04 -9.19
CA ASP A 138 3.03 -4.66 -9.57
C ASP A 138 3.97 -4.79 -8.37
N ALA A 139 4.00 -3.77 -7.50
CA ALA A 139 4.76 -3.84 -6.26
C ALA A 139 4.24 -4.95 -5.33
N ALA A 140 2.91 -5.07 -5.19
CA ALA A 140 2.31 -6.12 -4.37
C ALA A 140 2.56 -7.51 -4.96
N ALA A 141 2.45 -7.66 -6.28
CA ALA A 141 2.68 -8.93 -6.97
C ALA A 141 4.14 -9.37 -6.87
N GLY A 142 5.09 -8.45 -7.03
CA GLY A 142 6.52 -8.72 -6.86
C GLY A 142 6.93 -9.10 -5.44
N THR A 143 6.14 -8.68 -4.43
CA THR A 143 6.46 -8.90 -3.00
C THR A 143 5.75 -10.11 -2.43
N PHE A 144 4.47 -10.26 -2.73
CA PHE A 144 3.58 -11.24 -2.11
C PHE A 144 3.11 -12.32 -3.09
N GLY A 145 3.42 -12.22 -4.37
CA GLY A 145 2.98 -13.17 -5.38
C GLY A 145 1.57 -12.88 -5.89
N THR A 146 0.56 -13.61 -5.40
CA THR A 146 -0.81 -13.47 -5.94
C THR A 146 -1.50 -12.22 -5.39
N VAL A 147 -2.20 -11.47 -6.24
CA VAL A 147 -2.87 -10.21 -5.85
C VAL A 147 -4.36 -10.21 -6.23
N ASP A 148 -5.23 -9.95 -5.25
CA ASP A 148 -6.64 -9.58 -5.45
C ASP A 148 -6.76 -8.05 -5.41
N ASP A 149 -6.76 -7.43 -6.59
CA ASP A 149 -6.78 -5.97 -6.73
C ASP A 149 -8.19 -5.43 -6.96
N ARG A 150 -8.72 -4.76 -5.94
CA ARG A 150 -10.01 -4.06 -5.92
C ARG A 150 -9.86 -2.54 -5.81
N ILE A 151 -8.73 -1.99 -6.21
CA ILE A 151 -8.53 -0.54 -6.27
C ILE A 151 -9.39 0.03 -7.40
N THR A 152 -10.09 1.12 -7.10
CA THR A 152 -10.88 1.86 -8.10
C THR A 152 -10.18 3.16 -8.50
N VAL A 153 -10.26 3.52 -9.78
CA VAL A 153 -9.72 4.79 -10.28
C VAL A 153 -10.90 5.76 -10.43
N ALA A 154 -10.82 6.91 -9.79
CA ALA A 154 -11.88 7.90 -9.85
C ALA A 154 -11.30 9.32 -9.99
N ALA A 155 -11.75 10.06 -11.01
CA ALA A 155 -11.27 11.41 -11.31
C ALA A 155 -11.57 12.44 -10.21
N ARG A 156 -12.47 12.13 -9.26
CA ARG A 156 -12.75 12.96 -8.09
C ARG A 156 -11.75 12.77 -6.96
N VAL A 157 -10.89 11.75 -7.02
CA VAL A 157 -9.87 11.53 -6.01
C VAL A 157 -8.74 12.53 -6.22
N SER A 158 -8.37 13.25 -5.17
CA SER A 158 -7.24 14.18 -5.23
C SER A 158 -5.95 13.46 -5.61
N ALA A 159 -5.16 14.04 -6.51
CA ALA A 159 -3.80 13.56 -6.75
C ALA A 159 -2.97 13.79 -5.47
N ASP A 160 -2.38 12.72 -4.95
CA ASP A 160 -1.54 12.77 -3.76
C ASP A 160 -0.15 12.23 -4.13
N PRO A 161 0.89 13.11 -4.20
CA PRO A 161 2.26 12.71 -4.51
C PRO A 161 2.81 11.62 -3.58
N MET A 162 2.24 11.47 -2.39
CA MET A 162 2.62 10.42 -1.44
C MET A 162 2.29 9.02 -1.99
N LEU A 163 1.19 8.86 -2.73
CA LEU A 163 0.79 7.57 -3.31
C LEU A 163 1.83 7.03 -4.30
N ASP A 164 2.55 7.92 -4.99
CA ASP A 164 3.60 7.53 -5.94
C ASP A 164 4.83 6.93 -5.26
N ARG A 165 5.00 7.16 -3.95
CA ARG A 165 6.09 6.61 -3.13
C ARG A 165 5.74 5.28 -2.47
N LEU A 166 4.45 4.96 -2.35
CA LEU A 166 3.98 3.72 -1.71
C LEU A 166 4.49 2.43 -2.37
N PRO A 167 4.63 2.31 -3.71
CA PRO A 167 5.15 1.08 -4.32
C PRO A 167 6.53 0.65 -3.79
N ALA A 168 7.41 1.59 -3.48
CA ALA A 168 8.71 1.28 -2.88
C ALA A 168 8.56 0.75 -1.46
N LEU A 169 7.63 1.33 -0.69
CA LEU A 169 7.32 0.87 0.65
C LEU A 169 6.70 -0.54 0.64
N VAL A 170 5.77 -0.82 -0.28
CA VAL A 170 5.15 -2.14 -0.45
C VAL A 170 6.21 -3.22 -0.65
N ARG A 171 7.24 -2.95 -1.45
CA ARG A 171 8.35 -3.89 -1.70
C ARG A 171 9.21 -4.20 -0.48
N ALA A 172 9.18 -3.36 0.54
CA ALA A 172 9.93 -3.54 1.77
C ALA A 172 9.09 -4.16 2.90
N LEU A 173 7.79 -4.36 2.69
CA LEU A 173 6.89 -4.90 3.72
C LEU A 173 7.20 -6.38 4.04
N PRO A 174 7.10 -6.79 5.33
CA PRO A 174 7.20 -8.20 5.68
C PRO A 174 6.01 -9.02 5.14
N PRO A 175 6.15 -10.36 5.04
CA PRO A 175 5.14 -11.23 4.43
C PRO A 175 3.75 -11.19 5.07
N ASP A 176 3.67 -10.92 6.38
CA ASP A 176 2.45 -10.83 7.18
C ASP A 176 1.98 -9.39 7.39
N ALA A 177 2.53 -8.44 6.63
CA ALA A 177 2.25 -7.03 6.84
C ALA A 177 0.87 -6.60 6.37
N SER A 178 0.31 -5.61 7.06
CA SER A 178 -0.76 -4.80 6.52
C SER A 178 -0.36 -3.32 6.50
N MET A 179 -0.84 -2.62 5.48
CA MET A 179 -0.59 -1.20 5.27
C MET A 179 -1.90 -0.51 4.96
N ARG A 180 -2.26 0.48 5.78
CA ARG A 180 -3.47 1.29 5.59
C ARG A 180 -3.10 2.75 5.45
N PHE A 181 -3.56 3.37 4.38
CA PHE A 181 -3.44 4.79 4.13
C PHE A 181 -4.80 5.47 4.00
N GLY A 182 -4.94 6.64 4.61
CA GLY A 182 -6.07 7.55 4.43
C GLY A 182 -6.01 8.70 5.41
N HIS A 183 -6.59 9.85 5.05
CA HIS A 183 -6.54 11.08 5.85
C HIS A 183 -5.09 11.49 6.20
N GLY A 184 -4.18 11.39 5.22
CA GLY A 184 -2.75 11.69 5.40
C GLY A 184 -1.99 10.76 6.36
N THR A 185 -2.64 9.71 6.86
CA THR A 185 -2.07 8.80 7.87
C THR A 185 -1.77 7.43 7.27
N LEU A 186 -0.58 6.92 7.52
CA LEU A 186 -0.10 5.61 7.11
C LEU A 186 0.09 4.73 8.34
N THR A 187 -0.71 3.68 8.46
CA THR A 187 -0.58 2.67 9.52
C THR A 187 0.11 1.42 8.97
N LEU A 188 1.15 0.97 9.65
CA LEU A 188 1.87 -0.27 9.34
C LEU A 188 1.66 -1.29 10.47
N THR A 189 1.32 -2.52 10.12
CA THR A 189 1.25 -3.66 11.06
C THR A 189 1.95 -4.87 10.44
N GLY A 190 2.27 -5.86 11.26
CA GLY A 190 2.98 -7.08 10.85
C GLY A 190 4.26 -7.29 11.64
N THR A 191 5.03 -8.32 11.27
CA THR A 191 6.20 -8.74 12.02
C THR A 191 7.47 -8.46 11.21
N ALA A 192 8.23 -7.44 11.61
CA ALA A 192 9.53 -7.16 11.03
C ALA A 192 10.56 -8.23 11.44
N ARG A 193 11.47 -8.56 10.52
CA ARG A 193 12.52 -9.57 10.74
C ARG A 193 13.48 -9.24 11.89
N ASP A 194 13.76 -7.95 12.09
CA ASP A 194 14.60 -7.39 13.15
C ASP A 194 14.37 -5.87 13.27
N GLU A 195 14.97 -5.25 14.29
CA GLU A 195 14.80 -3.82 14.58
C GLU A 195 15.36 -2.93 13.46
N THR A 196 16.45 -3.37 12.81
CA THR A 196 17.00 -2.69 11.64
C THR A 196 15.99 -2.64 10.49
N ALA A 197 15.34 -3.76 10.18
CA ALA A 197 14.30 -3.81 9.14
C ALA A 197 13.09 -2.95 9.51
N ARG A 198 12.63 -3.00 10.77
CA ARG A 198 11.55 -2.14 11.27
C ARG A 198 11.89 -0.65 11.12
N THR A 199 13.09 -0.26 11.52
CA THR A 199 13.56 1.14 11.44
C THR A 199 13.65 1.61 9.99
N ALA A 200 14.19 0.78 9.10
CA ALA A 200 14.25 1.11 7.68
C ALA A 200 12.85 1.31 7.09
N LEU A 201 11.91 0.40 7.40
CA LEU A 201 10.54 0.48 6.90
C LEU A 201 9.80 1.71 7.42
N THR A 202 9.93 2.03 8.70
CA THR A 202 9.31 3.24 9.28
C THR A 202 9.94 4.52 8.74
N THR A 203 11.24 4.51 8.42
CA THR A 203 11.91 5.65 7.76
C THR A 203 11.37 5.86 6.35
N MET A 204 11.33 4.80 5.53
CA MET A 204 10.73 4.85 4.19
C MET A 204 9.27 5.34 4.23
N ALA A 205 8.50 4.92 5.24
CA ALA A 205 7.13 5.37 5.45
C ALA A 205 7.05 6.88 5.78
N ARG A 206 7.97 7.40 6.59
CA ARG A 206 8.03 8.84 6.92
C ARG A 206 8.44 9.67 5.70
N ASP A 207 9.35 9.16 4.88
CA ASP A 207 9.81 9.82 3.64
C ASP A 207 8.69 9.99 2.60
N THR A 208 7.58 9.25 2.75
CA THR A 208 6.38 9.49 1.94
C THR A 208 5.74 10.85 2.21
N GLY A 209 5.92 11.41 3.41
CA GLY A 209 5.24 12.61 3.91
C GLY A 209 4.00 12.33 4.77
N ALA A 210 3.65 11.05 4.95
CA ALA A 210 2.53 10.64 5.80
C ALA A 210 2.80 10.81 7.29
N ILE A 211 1.74 10.98 8.08
CA ILE A 211 1.78 10.71 9.52
C ILE A 211 1.86 9.18 9.69
N VAL A 212 2.99 8.68 10.21
CA VAL A 212 3.22 7.24 10.35
C VAL A 212 2.78 6.73 11.72
N LEU A 213 1.85 5.78 11.72
CA LEU A 213 1.48 4.97 12.89
C LEU A 213 2.16 3.61 12.77
N ASP A 214 3.31 3.47 13.42
CA ASP A 214 4.06 2.22 13.48
C ASP A 214 3.45 1.28 14.54
N ARG A 215 2.87 0.18 14.08
CA ARG A 215 2.39 -0.95 14.92
C ARG A 215 3.05 -2.26 14.51
N LEU A 216 4.26 -2.19 13.97
CA LEU A 216 5.04 -3.38 13.68
C LEU A 216 5.50 -4.03 14.99
N THR A 217 5.57 -5.34 15.00
CA THR A 217 6.31 -6.12 16.00
C THR A 217 7.64 -6.54 15.39
N VAL A 218 8.57 -7.04 16.22
CA VAL A 218 9.83 -7.62 15.76
C VAL A 218 9.79 -9.10 16.09
N ALA A 219 10.20 -9.94 15.14
CA ALA A 219 10.28 -11.39 15.30
C ALA A 219 11.23 -11.75 16.46
N ASP A 220 10.99 -12.88 17.11
CA ASP A 220 11.86 -13.35 18.19
C ASP A 220 13.28 -13.63 17.63
N PRO A 221 14.34 -13.01 18.17
CA PRO A 221 15.70 -13.32 17.77
C PRO A 221 16.05 -14.80 17.91
N GLN A 222 15.40 -15.54 18.83
CA GLN A 222 15.61 -16.97 19.02
C GLN A 222 15.35 -17.77 17.74
N ASP A 223 14.30 -17.46 16.98
CA ASP A 223 13.94 -18.16 15.74
C ASP A 223 15.10 -18.17 14.73
N ARG A 224 15.86 -17.07 14.71
CA ARG A 224 17.03 -16.91 13.83
C ARG A 224 18.29 -17.58 14.39
N LEU A 225 18.38 -17.74 15.71
CA LEU A 225 19.48 -18.46 16.36
C LEU A 225 19.31 -19.97 16.21
N ASP A 226 18.08 -20.48 16.27
CA ASP A 226 17.77 -21.92 16.20
C ASP A 226 18.12 -22.55 14.84
N VAL A 227 18.09 -21.76 13.76
CA VAL A 227 18.49 -22.22 12.42
C VAL A 227 20.00 -22.11 12.15
N LEU A 228 20.79 -21.65 13.13
CA LEU A 228 22.25 -21.62 13.01
C LEU A 228 22.85 -23.00 13.31
N PRO A 229 23.93 -23.41 12.62
CA PRO A 229 24.66 -24.61 12.99
C PRO A 229 25.14 -24.57 14.44
N ALA A 230 25.17 -25.72 15.11
CA ALA A 230 25.66 -25.82 16.48
C ALA A 230 27.12 -25.38 16.61
N LEU A 231 27.44 -24.71 17.71
CA LEU A 231 28.81 -24.37 18.09
C LEU A 231 29.45 -25.60 18.72
N THR A 232 30.48 -26.12 18.07
CA THR A 232 31.14 -27.39 18.45
C THR A 232 32.57 -27.16 18.92
N PHE A 233 33.01 -28.03 19.84
CA PHE A 233 34.33 -28.02 20.44
C PHE A 233 35.02 -29.38 20.29
N PRO A 234 36.36 -29.41 20.15
CA PRO A 234 37.14 -30.63 20.30
C PRO A 234 36.92 -31.28 21.67
N ALA A 235 37.15 -32.60 21.74
CA ALA A 235 37.08 -33.33 23.01
C ALA A 235 38.09 -32.76 24.02
N GLY A 236 37.64 -32.54 25.26
CA GLY A 236 38.49 -32.04 26.36
C GLY A 236 38.95 -30.58 26.25
N GLY A 237 38.55 -29.82 25.22
CA GLY A 237 38.98 -28.43 25.01
C GLY A 237 37.84 -27.41 24.94
N ALA A 238 38.22 -26.14 25.10
CA ALA A 238 37.36 -24.96 24.94
C ALA A 238 37.77 -24.07 23.73
N GLU A 239 38.68 -24.54 22.88
CA GLU A 239 39.07 -23.80 21.68
C GLU A 239 37.99 -23.92 20.58
N LEU A 240 37.54 -22.77 20.08
CA LEU A 240 36.54 -22.70 19.01
C LEU A 240 37.14 -23.14 17.66
N SER A 241 36.49 -24.11 17.03
CA SER A 241 36.83 -24.52 15.66
C SER A 241 36.63 -23.37 14.66
N GLY A 242 37.32 -23.42 13.52
CA GLY A 242 37.18 -22.41 12.46
C GLY A 242 35.74 -22.29 11.94
N GLY A 243 35.01 -23.40 11.83
CA GLY A 243 33.58 -23.42 11.48
C GLY A 243 32.72 -22.69 12.51
N SER A 244 32.99 -22.90 13.80
CA SER A 244 32.28 -22.20 14.88
C SER A 244 32.50 -20.69 14.84
N ARG A 245 33.67 -20.19 14.42
CA ARG A 245 33.90 -18.73 14.26
C ARG A 245 33.02 -18.12 13.17
N ALA A 246 32.81 -18.81 12.04
CA ALA A 246 31.89 -18.33 11.00
C ALA A 246 30.45 -18.24 11.50
N VAL A 247 30.02 -19.21 12.32
CA VAL A 247 28.70 -19.18 12.98
C VAL A 247 28.60 -17.99 13.93
N LEU A 248 29.63 -17.69 14.73
CA LEU A 248 29.63 -16.56 15.67
C LEU A 248 29.48 -15.20 14.97
N GLY A 249 30.04 -15.02 13.78
CA GLY A 249 29.76 -13.82 12.98
C GLY A 249 28.29 -13.67 12.60
N ARG A 250 27.59 -14.78 12.33
CA ARG A 250 26.13 -14.77 12.09
C ARG A 250 25.35 -14.49 13.36
N VAL A 251 25.75 -15.06 14.50
CA VAL A 251 25.17 -14.75 15.83
C VAL A 251 25.28 -13.26 16.13
N ALA A 252 26.47 -12.68 15.94
CA ALA A 252 26.70 -11.25 16.13
C ALA A 252 25.82 -10.40 15.22
N THR A 253 25.60 -10.83 13.97
CA THR A 253 24.67 -10.16 13.03
C THR A 253 23.22 -10.17 13.55
N VAL A 254 22.76 -11.28 14.13
CA VAL A 254 21.42 -11.37 14.75
C VAL A 254 21.31 -10.41 15.94
N LEU A 255 22.31 -10.39 16.83
CA LEU A 255 22.30 -9.52 18.02
C LEU A 255 22.47 -8.04 17.69
N ALA A 256 23.25 -7.70 16.66
CA ALA A 256 23.43 -6.33 16.20
C ALA A 256 22.12 -5.76 15.64
N ALA A 257 21.34 -6.57 14.93
CA ALA A 257 20.04 -6.17 14.40
C ALA A 257 18.92 -6.16 15.46
N ASN A 258 19.18 -6.67 16.67
CA ASN A 258 18.24 -6.72 17.78
C ASN A 258 18.88 -6.13 19.04
N PRO A 259 19.11 -4.80 19.11
CA PRO A 259 19.96 -4.18 20.14
C PRO A 259 19.44 -4.35 21.58
N SER A 260 18.13 -4.56 21.76
CA SER A 260 17.49 -4.79 23.07
C SER A 260 17.59 -6.25 23.56
N ALA A 261 17.88 -7.20 22.67
CA ALA A 261 17.95 -8.61 23.02
C ALA A 261 19.18 -8.91 23.88
N ARG A 262 19.02 -9.76 24.89
CA ARG A 262 20.12 -10.33 25.66
C ARG A 262 20.32 -11.79 25.25
N LEU A 263 21.51 -12.33 25.47
CA LEU A 263 21.85 -13.68 25.09
C LEU A 263 22.48 -14.42 26.27
N ARG A 264 21.87 -15.54 26.65
CA ARG A 264 22.42 -16.51 27.57
C ARG A 264 23.08 -17.63 26.79
N ILE A 265 24.35 -17.87 27.09
CA ILE A 265 25.20 -18.85 26.43
C ILE A 265 25.32 -20.05 27.37
N GLU A 266 24.77 -21.19 26.96
CA GLU A 266 24.72 -22.40 27.78
C GLU A 266 25.72 -23.43 27.27
N GLY A 267 26.69 -23.80 28.11
CA GLY A 267 27.68 -24.82 27.77
C GLY A 267 27.28 -26.21 28.29
N HIS A 268 27.59 -27.23 27.50
CA HIS A 268 27.32 -28.63 27.81
C HIS A 268 28.53 -29.53 27.49
N THR A 269 28.59 -30.68 28.18
CA THR A 269 29.59 -31.74 27.93
C THR A 269 28.90 -33.09 27.74
N ASP A 270 29.67 -34.07 27.26
CA ASP A 270 29.28 -35.49 27.42
C ASP A 270 29.47 -35.92 28.89
N ALA A 271 29.07 -37.15 29.21
CA ALA A 271 29.12 -37.68 30.58
C ALA A 271 30.48 -38.31 30.92
N ALA A 272 31.48 -38.20 30.05
CA ALA A 272 32.81 -38.75 30.30
C ALA A 272 33.55 -37.90 31.35
N GLY A 273 34.16 -38.56 32.33
CA GLY A 273 34.97 -37.89 33.36
C GLY A 273 34.18 -37.49 34.62
N ALA A 274 34.80 -36.64 35.44
CA ALA A 274 34.22 -36.21 36.71
C ALA A 274 33.24 -35.05 36.51
N ARG A 275 32.12 -35.08 37.22
CA ARG A 275 31.07 -34.05 37.17
C ARG A 275 31.57 -32.62 37.36
N ASP A 276 32.43 -32.38 38.35
CA ASP A 276 32.94 -31.03 38.62
C ASP A 276 33.86 -30.53 37.49
N ALA A 277 34.62 -31.44 36.87
CA ALA A 277 35.44 -31.13 35.70
C ALA A 277 34.56 -30.80 34.48
N ASN A 278 33.47 -31.54 34.29
CA ASN A 278 32.50 -31.29 33.22
C ASN A 278 31.77 -29.96 33.40
N LEU A 279 31.38 -29.63 34.64
CA LEU A 279 30.78 -28.33 34.95
C LEU A 279 31.74 -27.19 34.63
N ALA A 280 33.00 -27.28 35.09
CA ALA A 280 34.02 -26.28 34.80
C ALA A 280 34.28 -26.13 33.28
N LEU A 281 34.46 -27.24 32.56
CA LEU A 281 34.68 -27.25 31.11
C LEU A 281 33.50 -26.65 30.34
N SER A 282 32.27 -26.95 30.76
CA SER A 282 31.06 -26.39 30.15
C SER A 282 31.00 -24.87 30.30
N LEU A 283 31.36 -24.34 31.47
CA LEU A 283 31.42 -22.90 31.73
C LEU A 283 32.53 -22.24 30.93
N GLU A 284 33.69 -22.88 30.81
CA GLU A 284 34.82 -22.40 30.01
C GLU A 284 34.44 -22.27 28.53
N ARG A 285 33.75 -23.27 27.96
CA ARG A 285 33.24 -23.23 26.57
C ARG A 285 32.26 -22.09 26.35
N ALA A 286 31.31 -21.89 27.26
CA ALA A 286 30.38 -20.77 27.20
C ALA A 286 31.13 -19.41 27.30
N GLY A 287 32.15 -19.34 28.16
CA GLY A 287 33.07 -18.21 28.25
C GLY A 287 33.80 -17.93 26.95
N ALA A 288 34.37 -18.94 26.30
CA ALA A 288 35.07 -18.79 25.02
C ALA A 288 34.17 -18.21 23.92
N VAL A 289 32.90 -18.65 23.85
CA VAL A 289 31.90 -18.08 22.94
C VAL A 289 31.62 -16.62 23.26
N ARG A 290 31.47 -16.27 24.54
CA ARG A 290 31.26 -14.89 24.99
C ARG A 290 32.42 -13.99 24.60
N GLU A 291 33.66 -14.40 24.89
CA GLU A 291 34.86 -13.63 24.54
C GLU A 291 34.97 -13.43 23.02
N ALA A 292 34.66 -14.46 22.23
CA ALA A 292 34.62 -14.33 20.79
C ALA A 292 33.55 -13.32 20.33
N LEU A 293 32.36 -13.30 20.93
CA LEU A 293 31.31 -12.31 20.63
C LEU A 293 31.68 -10.88 21.04
N TYR A 294 32.51 -10.70 22.08
CA TYR A 294 33.11 -9.39 22.37
C TYR A 294 34.00 -8.90 21.22
N GLY A 295 34.76 -9.80 20.61
CA GLY A 295 35.55 -9.51 19.40
C GLY A 295 34.70 -9.06 18.20
N TYR A 296 33.41 -9.42 18.16
CA TYR A 296 32.44 -8.95 17.18
C TYR A 296 31.70 -7.66 17.61
N GLY A 297 32.09 -7.04 18.73
CA GLY A 297 31.53 -5.78 19.21
C GLY A 297 30.24 -5.91 20.01
N ILE A 298 29.86 -7.11 20.45
CA ILE A 298 28.69 -7.30 21.31
C ILE A 298 29.01 -6.84 22.74
N ALA A 299 28.19 -5.95 23.30
CA ALA A 299 28.42 -5.38 24.62
C ALA A 299 28.32 -6.42 25.75
N ALA A 300 29.21 -6.32 26.74
CA ALA A 300 29.27 -7.24 27.88
C ALA A 300 27.95 -7.42 28.63
N GLY A 301 27.21 -6.33 28.87
CA GLY A 301 25.92 -6.37 29.56
C GLY A 301 24.79 -7.09 28.81
N ARG A 302 25.02 -7.52 27.56
CA ARG A 302 24.07 -8.30 26.77
C ARG A 302 24.32 -9.80 26.81
N LEU A 303 25.45 -10.25 27.35
CA LEU A 303 25.87 -11.65 27.32
C LEU A 303 25.99 -12.22 28.74
N THR A 304 25.33 -13.34 28.99
CA THR A 304 25.50 -14.14 30.21
C THR A 304 25.95 -15.55 29.85
N VAL A 305 26.62 -16.23 30.78
CA VAL A 305 27.12 -17.59 30.58
C VAL A 305 26.59 -18.51 31.68
N ALA A 306 26.27 -19.74 31.31
CA ALA A 306 25.90 -20.80 32.24
C ALA A 306 26.56 -22.10 31.80
N GLY A 307 27.15 -22.83 32.75
CA GLY A 307 27.63 -24.19 32.53
C GLY A 307 26.66 -25.20 33.12
N TYR A 308 26.33 -26.24 32.37
CA TYR A 308 25.46 -27.33 32.84
C TYR A 308 26.18 -28.68 32.95
N GLY A 309 27.45 -28.77 32.56
CA GLY A 309 28.17 -30.03 32.45
C GLY A 309 27.39 -31.06 31.64
N GLU A 310 27.32 -32.27 32.17
CA GLU A 310 26.62 -33.42 31.59
C GLU A 310 25.12 -33.49 31.94
N THR A 311 24.60 -32.55 32.74
CA THR A 311 23.26 -32.69 33.37
C THR A 311 22.08 -32.47 32.42
N ARG A 312 22.32 -31.97 31.20
CA ARG A 312 21.31 -31.68 30.16
C ARG A 312 21.73 -32.25 28.79
N PRO A 313 21.76 -33.59 28.64
CA PRO A 313 22.16 -34.22 27.39
C PRO A 313 21.15 -33.94 26.28
N ALA A 314 21.64 -33.69 25.06
CA ALA A 314 20.80 -33.62 23.85
C ALA A 314 20.53 -35.01 23.26
N ALA A 315 21.46 -35.95 23.48
CA ALA A 315 21.38 -37.32 23.00
C ALA A 315 21.91 -38.32 24.07
N PRO A 316 21.54 -39.61 23.99
CA PRO A 316 22.07 -40.65 24.89
C PRO A 316 23.60 -40.75 24.81
N ASP A 317 24.32 -40.85 25.93
CA ASP A 317 25.80 -40.78 25.92
C ASP A 317 26.53 -42.09 25.49
N ASP A 318 25.85 -42.94 24.72
CA ASP A 318 26.27 -44.32 24.40
C ASP A 318 27.24 -44.42 23.21
N THR A 319 27.09 -43.56 22.20
CA THR A 319 27.93 -43.58 20.99
C THR A 319 28.87 -42.37 20.89
N PRO A 320 30.01 -42.47 20.17
CA PRO A 320 30.88 -41.32 19.91
C PRO A 320 30.17 -40.15 19.22
N ALA A 321 29.17 -40.46 18.37
CA ALA A 321 28.37 -39.46 17.66
C ALA A 321 27.48 -38.69 18.64
N HIS A 322 26.69 -39.38 19.48
CA HIS A 322 25.86 -38.71 20.48
C HIS A 322 26.69 -37.93 21.51
N ARG A 323 27.85 -38.44 21.92
CA ARG A 323 28.78 -37.68 22.77
C ARG A 323 29.22 -36.37 22.11
N ALA A 324 29.43 -36.38 20.79
CA ALA A 324 29.76 -35.16 20.05
C ALA A 324 28.62 -34.14 20.05
N GLU A 325 27.37 -34.60 19.96
CA GLU A 325 26.18 -33.74 20.08
C GLU A 325 26.03 -33.14 21.49
N ASN A 326 26.40 -33.89 22.53
CA ASN A 326 26.38 -33.41 23.90
C ASN A 326 27.44 -32.34 24.19
N ARG A 327 28.58 -32.36 23.47
CA ARG A 327 29.65 -31.33 23.55
C ARG A 327 29.30 -30.08 22.71
N ARG A 328 28.27 -29.36 23.14
CA ARG A 328 27.70 -28.21 22.44
C ARG A 328 27.64 -26.95 23.31
N VAL A 329 27.42 -25.83 22.64
CA VAL A 329 26.92 -24.59 23.27
C VAL A 329 25.57 -24.24 22.65
N GLU A 330 24.58 -23.98 23.50
CA GLU A 330 23.27 -23.46 23.11
C GLU A 330 23.20 -21.94 23.34
N LEU A 331 22.45 -21.27 22.47
CA LEU A 331 22.28 -19.83 22.49
C LEU A 331 20.81 -19.53 22.77
N ARG A 332 20.53 -18.87 23.88
CA ARG A 332 19.17 -18.53 24.34
C ARG A 332 19.01 -17.03 24.38
N ALA A 333 18.26 -16.48 23.43
CA ALA A 333 17.84 -15.10 23.45
C ALA A 333 16.85 -14.88 24.60
N GLU A 334 17.10 -13.86 25.40
CA GLU A 334 16.18 -13.40 26.42
C GLU A 334 15.47 -12.17 25.86
N SER A 335 14.18 -12.32 25.60
CA SER A 335 13.33 -11.20 25.21
C SER A 335 12.87 -10.46 26.49
N PRO A 336 12.95 -9.13 26.54
CA PRO A 336 12.41 -8.36 27.67
C PRO A 336 10.88 -8.48 27.81
N TRP A 337 10.20 -9.14 26.87
CA TRP A 337 8.73 -9.26 26.82
C TRP A 337 8.20 -10.65 27.19
N SER A 338 9.07 -11.59 27.59
CA SER A 338 8.69 -12.95 27.99
C SER A 338 8.47 -13.12 29.50
N GLY A 339 8.05 -12.05 30.19
CA GLY A 339 7.72 -12.04 31.62
C GLY A 339 6.33 -11.50 31.87
#